data_AF-A0A3P2RGG3-F1
#
_entry.id   AF-A0A3P2RGG3-F1
#
_cell.length_a   1.000
_cell.length_b   1.000
_cell.length_c   1.000
_cell.angle_alpha   90.00
_cell.angle_beta   90.00
_cell.angle_gamma   90.00
#
_symmetry.space_group_name_H-M   'P 1'
#
loop_
_entity.id
_entity.type
_entity.pdbx_description
1 polymer ?
#
loop_
_entity_poly.entity_id
_entity_poly.type
_entity_poly.pdbx_seq_one_letter_code
_entity_poly.pdbx_strand_id
1 'polypeptide(L)'
;MADNANTQRAIKALQASQEHAEQITASMKNLDKDTLYAGVNEVKALIEEDPQLEKVFADDLKRLRNNLRFISQASGIVKNAQNVSIATEGTVASIKRFVK
;
A
#
# COMPACT_ATOMS: atom_id res chain seq x y z
N MET A 1 -16.58 30.37 22.09
CA MET A 1 -15.16 30.26 21.66
C MET A 1 -14.54 28.87 21.85
N ALA A 2 -15.10 27.97 22.68
CA ALA A 2 -14.61 26.60 22.85
C ALA A 2 -14.75 25.69 21.59
N ASP A 3 -15.71 25.99 20.71
CA ASP A 3 -15.95 25.20 19.48
C ASP A 3 -14.82 25.26 18.45
N ASN A 4 -14.08 26.37 18.36
CA ASN A 4 -13.04 26.53 17.34
C ASN A 4 -11.79 25.68 17.67
N ALA A 5 -11.39 25.63 18.94
CA ALA A 5 -10.21 24.85 19.36
C ALA A 5 -10.40 23.34 19.26
N ASN A 6 -11.62 22.84 19.50
CA ASN A 6 -11.96 21.42 19.33
C ASN A 6 -12.08 21.06 17.85
N THR A 7 -12.67 21.96 17.05
CA THR A 7 -12.76 21.80 15.59
C THR A 7 -11.38 21.77 14.93
N GLN A 8 -10.48 22.67 15.30
CA GLN A 8 -9.11 22.67 14.78
C GLN A 8 -8.34 21.40 15.18
N ARG A 9 -8.54 20.90 16.42
CA ARG A 9 -7.97 19.62 16.85
C ARG A 9 -8.48 18.44 16.01
N ALA A 10 -9.78 18.40 15.72
CA ALA A 10 -10.38 17.37 14.86
C ALA A 10 -9.84 17.43 13.43
N ILE A 11 -9.76 18.63 12.82
CA ILE A 11 -9.20 18.81 11.48
C ILE A 11 -7.73 18.34 11.45
N LYS A 12 -6.93 18.71 12.45
CA LYS A 12 -5.52 18.30 12.52
C LYS A 12 -5.37 16.77 12.62
N ALA A 13 -6.21 16.11 13.42
CA ALA A 13 -6.19 14.65 13.56
C ALA A 13 -6.61 13.93 12.26
N LEU A 14 -7.60 14.49 11.56
CA LEU A 14 -8.05 13.99 10.25
C LEU A 14 -6.92 14.15 9.21
N GLN A 15 -6.30 15.33 9.12
CA GLN A 15 -5.19 15.57 8.20
C GLN A 15 -3.99 14.65 8.45
N ALA A 16 -3.66 14.37 9.71
CA ALA A 16 -2.61 13.39 10.02
C ALA A 16 -2.95 11.97 9.52
N SER A 17 -4.24 11.58 9.61
CA SER A 17 -4.70 10.30 9.07
C SER A 17 -4.60 10.25 7.55
N GLN A 18 -4.92 11.36 6.87
CA GLN A 18 -4.74 11.49 5.41
C GLN A 18 -3.27 11.37 5.02
N GLU A 19 -2.37 12.09 5.68
CA GLU A 19 -0.92 12.02 5.41
C GLU A 19 -0.39 10.60 5.57
N HIS A 20 -0.80 9.88 6.62
CA HIS A 20 -0.41 8.48 6.82
C HIS A 20 -0.94 7.56 5.71
N ALA A 21 -2.18 7.77 5.25
CA ALA A 21 -2.77 7.00 4.16
C ALA A 21 -2.05 7.24 2.81
N GLU A 22 -1.62 8.49 2.56
CA GLU A 22 -0.81 8.85 1.40
C GLU A 22 0.58 8.19 1.46
N GLN A 23 1.23 8.17 2.62
CA GLN A 23 2.51 7.48 2.85
C GLN A 23 2.40 5.96 2.58
N ILE A 24 1.34 5.31 3.06
CA ILE A 24 1.08 3.89 2.77
C ILE A 24 0.93 3.68 1.26
N THR A 25 0.13 4.53 0.60
CA THR A 25 -0.10 4.44 -0.86
C THR A 25 1.21 4.59 -1.64
N ALA A 26 2.03 5.58 -1.29
CA ALA A 26 3.33 5.82 -1.94
C ALA A 26 4.30 4.65 -1.73
N SER A 27 4.41 4.15 -0.49
CA SER A 27 5.29 3.02 -0.15
C SER A 27 4.91 1.75 -0.92
N MET A 28 3.62 1.50 -1.06
CA MET A 28 3.10 0.33 -1.76
C MET A 28 3.19 0.45 -3.29
N LYS A 29 3.10 1.66 -3.85
CA LYS A 29 3.32 1.90 -5.30
C LYS A 29 4.76 1.57 -5.73
N ASN A 30 5.73 1.70 -4.82
CA ASN A 30 7.13 1.38 -5.10
C ASN A 30 7.41 -0.13 -5.12
N LEU A 31 6.46 -0.97 -4.68
CA LEU A 31 6.56 -2.42 -4.80
C LEU A 31 6.11 -2.84 -6.21
N ASP A 32 7.07 -2.89 -7.13
CA ASP A 32 6.83 -3.31 -8.51
C ASP A 32 6.62 -4.82 -8.60
N LYS A 33 5.33 -5.21 -8.56
CA LYS A 33 4.88 -6.59 -8.72
C LYS A 33 5.32 -7.18 -10.05
N ASP A 34 5.37 -6.38 -11.11
CA ASP A 34 5.62 -6.86 -12.47
C ASP A 34 7.10 -7.21 -12.64
N THR A 35 8.00 -6.37 -12.11
CA THR A 35 9.44 -6.69 -12.06
C THR A 35 9.71 -7.95 -11.24
N LEU A 36 9.09 -8.10 -10.06
CA LEU A 36 9.25 -9.30 -9.25
C LEU A 36 8.66 -10.55 -9.96
N TYR A 37 7.55 -10.40 -10.68
CA TYR A 37 6.92 -11.48 -11.43
C TYR A 37 7.79 -11.94 -12.60
N ALA A 38 8.38 -10.99 -13.34
CA ALA A 38 9.34 -11.27 -14.40
C ALA A 38 10.55 -12.05 -13.85
N GLY A 39 11.16 -11.58 -12.76
CA GLY A 39 12.29 -12.27 -12.13
C GLY A 39 11.96 -13.69 -11.66
N VAL A 40 10.78 -13.92 -11.11
CA VAL A 40 10.33 -15.29 -10.73
C VAL A 40 10.18 -16.19 -11.95
N ASN A 41 9.73 -15.68 -13.09
CA ASN A 41 9.60 -16.49 -14.31
C ASN A 41 10.96 -16.79 -14.96
N GLU A 42 11.90 -15.86 -14.94
CA GLU A 42 13.28 -16.09 -15.40
C GLU A 42 13.93 -17.24 -14.61
N VAL A 43 13.81 -17.22 -13.27
CA VAL A 43 14.37 -18.31 -12.44
C VAL A 43 13.68 -19.64 -12.72
N LYS A 44 12.37 -19.65 -13.02
CA LYS A 44 11.69 -20.89 -13.45
C LYS A 44 12.21 -21.40 -14.79
N ALA A 45 12.40 -20.52 -15.77
CA ALA A 45 12.92 -20.90 -17.09
C ALA A 45 14.32 -21.53 -16.95
N LEU A 46 15.19 -20.95 -16.10
CA LEU A 46 16.50 -21.53 -15.79
C LEU A 46 16.40 -22.94 -15.18
N ILE A 47 15.43 -23.18 -14.29
CA ILE A 47 15.19 -24.51 -13.70
C ILE A 47 14.64 -25.50 -14.75
N GLU A 48 13.84 -25.04 -15.70
CA GLU A 48 13.34 -25.87 -16.80
C GLU A 48 14.47 -26.30 -17.75
N GLU A 49 15.45 -25.42 -17.97
CA GLU A 49 16.65 -25.69 -18.77
C GLU A 49 17.68 -26.58 -18.03
N ASP A 50 17.86 -26.37 -16.72
CA ASP A 50 18.69 -27.21 -15.85
C ASP A 50 17.95 -27.57 -14.55
N PRO A 51 17.31 -28.75 -14.49
CA PRO A 51 16.57 -29.20 -13.32
C PRO A 51 17.40 -29.34 -12.04
N GLN A 52 18.74 -29.41 -12.13
CA GLN A 52 19.58 -29.47 -10.92
C GLN A 52 19.54 -28.16 -10.13
N LEU A 53 19.25 -27.03 -10.79
CA LEU A 53 19.10 -25.72 -10.17
C LEU A 53 17.92 -25.65 -9.20
N GLU A 54 16.94 -26.56 -9.31
CA GLU A 54 15.83 -26.63 -8.36
C GLU A 54 16.33 -26.81 -6.93
N LYS A 55 17.38 -27.62 -6.71
CA LYS A 55 17.97 -27.84 -5.37
C LYS A 55 18.60 -26.58 -4.78
N VAL A 56 18.97 -25.63 -5.63
CA VAL A 56 19.62 -24.37 -5.24
C VAL A 56 18.57 -23.28 -5.01
N PHE A 57 17.58 -23.16 -5.90
CA PHE A 57 16.65 -22.02 -5.89
C PHE A 57 15.26 -22.32 -5.33
N ALA A 58 14.89 -23.57 -5.03
CA ALA A 58 13.51 -23.90 -4.63
C ALA A 58 12.98 -23.06 -3.45
N ASP A 59 13.79 -22.89 -2.40
CA ASP A 59 13.39 -22.13 -1.21
C ASP A 59 13.25 -20.64 -1.50
N ASP A 60 14.17 -20.07 -2.27
CA ASP A 60 14.11 -18.66 -2.66
C ASP A 60 12.95 -18.39 -3.60
N LEU A 61 12.71 -19.27 -4.58
CA LEU A 61 11.56 -19.20 -5.49
C LEU A 61 10.24 -19.25 -4.72
N LYS A 62 10.15 -20.09 -3.69
CA LYS A 62 8.98 -20.16 -2.80
C LYS A 62 8.79 -18.85 -2.02
N ARG A 63 9.86 -18.26 -1.48
CA ARG A 63 9.81 -16.97 -0.78
C ARG A 63 9.38 -15.83 -1.71
N LEU A 64 9.93 -15.77 -2.92
CA LEU A 64 9.58 -14.75 -3.91
C LEU A 64 8.11 -14.87 -4.35
N ARG A 65 7.60 -16.09 -4.58
CA ARG A 65 6.17 -16.32 -4.86
C ARG A 65 5.27 -15.88 -3.72
N ASN A 66 5.66 -16.12 -2.47
CA ASN A 66 4.92 -15.64 -1.30
C ASN A 66 4.89 -14.10 -1.24
N ASN A 67 6.01 -13.44 -1.54
CA ASN A 67 6.08 -11.99 -1.60
C ASN A 67 5.20 -11.42 -2.73
N LEU A 68 5.17 -12.03 -3.91
CA LEU A 68 4.25 -11.66 -4.99
C LEU A 68 2.79 -11.72 -4.55
N ARG A 69 2.42 -12.79 -3.83
CA ARG A 69 1.07 -12.93 -3.28
C ARG A 69 0.76 -11.83 -2.26
N PHE A 70 1.70 -11.53 -1.37
CA PHE A 70 1.54 -10.45 -0.39
C PHE A 70 1.35 -9.09 -1.06
N ILE A 71 2.20 -8.73 -2.03
CA ILE A 71 2.08 -7.48 -2.79
C ILE A 71 0.71 -7.40 -3.49
N SER A 72 0.26 -8.50 -4.09
CA SER A 72 -1.06 -8.55 -4.71
C SER A 72 -2.21 -8.35 -3.72
N GLN A 73 -2.11 -8.90 -2.49
CA GLN A 73 -3.10 -8.69 -1.43
C GLN A 73 -3.07 -7.27 -0.87
N ALA A 74 -1.88 -6.67 -0.80
CA ALA A 74 -1.70 -5.32 -0.29
C ALA A 74 -2.29 -4.23 -1.21
N SER A 75 -2.70 -4.56 -2.43
CA SER A 75 -3.57 -3.70 -3.25
C SER A 75 -4.87 -3.30 -2.54
N GLY A 76 -5.43 -4.18 -1.69
CA GLY A 76 -6.58 -3.86 -0.86
C GLY A 76 -6.26 -2.81 0.21
N ILE A 77 -5.05 -2.83 0.76
CA ILE A 77 -4.56 -1.83 1.72
C ILE A 77 -4.45 -0.47 1.04
N VAL A 78 -3.91 -0.41 -0.18
CA VAL A 78 -3.83 0.83 -0.98
C VAL A 78 -5.21 1.41 -1.24
N LYS A 79 -6.17 0.57 -1.67
CA LYS A 79 -7.55 1.01 -1.90
C LYS A 79 -8.19 1.57 -0.63
N ASN A 80 -7.98 0.91 0.51
CA ASN A 80 -8.49 1.40 1.79
C ASN A 80 -7.85 2.73 2.20
N ALA A 81 -6.53 2.88 2.01
CA ALA A 81 -5.83 4.12 2.27
C ALA A 81 -6.36 5.27 1.40
N GLN A 82 -6.58 5.04 0.11
CA GLN A 82 -7.20 6.03 -0.78
C GLN A 82 -8.61 6.43 -0.32
N ASN A 83 -9.42 5.46 0.12
CA ASN A 83 -10.76 5.74 0.65
C ASN A 83 -10.69 6.60 1.93
N VAL A 84 -9.73 6.35 2.82
CA VAL A 84 -9.51 7.19 4.02
C VAL A 84 -9.12 8.61 3.64
N SER A 85 -8.26 8.79 2.63
CA SER A 85 -7.89 10.10 2.11
C SER A 85 -9.11 10.87 1.59
N ILE A 86 -9.91 10.25 0.73
CA ILE A 86 -11.13 10.85 0.14
C ILE A 86 -12.16 11.20 1.24
N ALA A 87 -12.40 10.28 2.18
CA ALA A 87 -13.34 10.51 3.28
C ALA A 87 -12.88 11.66 4.19
N THR A 88 -11.57 11.77 4.41
CA THR A 88 -10.96 12.84 5.21
C THR A 88 -11.17 14.20 4.55
N GLU A 89 -10.90 14.33 3.26
CA GLU A 89 -11.10 15.58 2.51
C GLU A 89 -12.55 16.05 2.58
N GLY A 90 -13.51 15.14 2.35
CA GLY A 90 -14.94 15.45 2.43
C GLY A 90 -15.39 15.87 3.83
N THR A 91 -14.85 15.23 4.87
CA THR A 91 -15.17 15.54 6.27
C THR A 91 -14.59 16.90 6.67
N VAL A 92 -13.32 17.19 6.34
CA VAL A 92 -12.68 18.48 6.61
C VAL A 92 -13.38 19.61 5.87
N ALA A 93 -13.77 19.41 4.61
CA ALA A 93 -14.54 20.39 3.84
C ALA A 93 -15.90 20.68 4.48
N SER A 94 -16.58 19.64 4.97
CA SER A 94 -17.86 19.77 5.67
C SER A 94 -17.71 20.55 6.97
N ILE A 95 -16.72 20.19 7.81
CA ILE A 95 -16.43 20.89 9.06
C ILE A 95 -16.14 22.38 8.79
N LYS A 96 -15.29 22.69 7.81
CA LYS A 96 -14.98 24.09 7.44
C LYS A 96 -16.20 24.87 6.94
N ARG A 97 -17.19 24.19 6.34
CA ARG A 97 -18.44 24.81 5.87
C ARG A 97 -19.43 25.10 6.99
N PHE A 98 -19.52 24.22 7.99
CA PHE A 98 -20.50 24.33 9.08
C PHE A 98 -19.98 25.07 10.33
N VAL A 99 -18.66 25.15 10.53
CA VAL A 99 -18.03 25.84 11.68
C VAL A 99 -17.57 27.26 11.30
N LYS A 100 -18.02 27.78 10.15
CA LYS A 100 -17.78 29.16 9.71
C LYS A 100 -18.64 30.16 10.47
#